data_AF-A0A7W1WQW7-F1
#
_entry.id   AF-A0A7W1WQW7-F1
#
_cell.length_a   1.000
_cell.length_b   1.000
_cell.length_c   1.000
_cell.angle_alpha   90.00
_cell.angle_beta   90.00
_cell.angle_gamma   90.00
#
_symmetry.space_group_name_H-M   'P 1'
#
loop_
_entity.id
_entity.type
_entity.pdbx_description
1 polymer ?
#
loop_
_entity_poly.entity_id
_entity_poly.type
_entity_poly.pdbx_seq_one_letter_code
_entity_poly.pdbx_strand_id
1 'polypeptide(L)'
;MGAVTLPYIAIENKVRDAVVAKDRKLAPSIRLESPNDHRLAKAMLILNDEKKVEGAIASQTRNQTLQLHGISVSMDGSVLREYVVCVFQTRVLAMYRSISQSAWLAAARKQKKLTFQRVPVQDQRKEVRKVRMLSIRALYALGLDYGVVKIGIGAARKMVVLQVVPGPKLNQEMENALVRSITQYIKQLKEPRIPLDRIVLGADPEFVMQSPKGQLLIASKYFPVRGKVGCDAIWLGQSHSNKPLVEIRPEPSSDPRTLVIRIYQGLMQAAKRMRNTPGKWLAGAMPYNGFSLGGHIHFSGIHPNFKMLRALDNYLSLPLVAVEDERGKNRRPKYGFLGDFRYQYHGGFEYRTLPSWLISPTLTKGVLVAAKLIVANYPTLKHNPLAEFTMQQAYYAGNKEKIAGLVESMWEDLKKLEDYKIYQKYLDSFYRYITSGEAWDERQDLRKVWRIPPYHRRKQA
;
A
#
# COMPACT_ATOMS: atom_id res chain seq x y z
N MET A 1 -14.88 9.45 27.00
CA MET A 1 -13.67 8.62 27.09
C MET A 1 -12.60 9.21 26.18
N GLY A 2 -11.44 9.56 26.74
CA GLY A 2 -10.27 10.04 26.03
C GLY A 2 -9.27 8.91 25.74
N ALA A 3 -8.00 9.25 25.55
CA ALA A 3 -6.93 8.26 25.42
C ALA A 3 -6.83 7.37 26.66
N VAL A 4 -6.44 6.10 26.48
CA VAL A 4 -6.24 5.13 27.56
C VAL A 4 -4.86 4.50 27.47
N THR A 5 -4.28 4.14 28.62
CA THR A 5 -3.01 3.41 28.70
C THR A 5 -3.27 2.01 29.22
N LEU A 6 -2.71 1.01 28.54
CA LEU A 6 -2.79 -0.41 28.90
C LEU A 6 -1.44 -0.92 29.37
N PRO A 7 -1.41 -1.81 30.37
CA PRO A 7 -0.18 -2.48 30.74
C PRO A 7 0.28 -3.40 29.61
N TYR A 8 1.60 -3.44 29.37
CA TYR A 8 2.19 -4.31 28.35
C TYR A 8 1.90 -5.80 28.61
N ILE A 9 1.67 -6.17 29.89
CA ILE A 9 1.32 -7.52 30.36
C ILE A 9 -0.19 -7.61 30.68
N ALA A 10 -1.07 -7.05 29.85
CA ALA A 10 -2.52 -7.18 30.03
C ALA A 10 -3.03 -8.60 29.66
N ILE A 11 -3.82 -9.20 30.55
CA ILE A 11 -4.66 -10.40 30.30
C ILE A 11 -5.93 -9.95 29.57
N GLU A 12 -6.46 -10.76 28.65
CA GLU A 12 -7.57 -10.42 27.75
C GLU A 12 -8.80 -9.77 28.42
N ASN A 13 -9.22 -10.26 29.60
CA ASN A 13 -10.35 -9.67 30.34
C ASN A 13 -10.09 -8.22 30.80
N LYS A 14 -8.83 -7.85 31.09
CA LYS A 14 -8.46 -6.47 31.47
C LYS A 14 -8.46 -5.51 30.28
N VAL A 15 -8.30 -6.01 29.06
CA VAL A 15 -8.30 -5.16 27.85
C VAL A 15 -9.68 -4.56 27.63
N ARG A 16 -10.76 -5.35 27.75
CA ARG A 16 -12.13 -4.87 27.52
C ARG A 16 -12.47 -3.69 28.44
N ASP A 17 -12.30 -3.88 29.75
CA ASP A 17 -12.68 -2.88 30.76
C ASP A 17 -11.87 -1.59 30.63
N ALA A 18 -10.64 -1.68 30.13
CA ALA A 18 -9.77 -0.53 29.95
C ALA A 18 -10.04 0.25 28.66
N VAL A 19 -10.40 -0.42 27.56
CA VAL A 19 -10.59 0.24 26.25
C VAL A 19 -12.05 0.56 25.91
N VAL A 20 -13.02 -0.03 26.61
CA VAL A 20 -14.46 0.17 26.38
C VAL A 20 -15.09 0.79 27.63
N ALA A 21 -15.64 2.00 27.49
CA ALA A 21 -16.39 2.65 28.57
C ALA A 21 -17.72 1.94 28.85
N LYS A 22 -18.32 2.21 30.02
CA LYS A 22 -19.64 1.68 30.43
C LYS A 22 -20.75 1.95 29.41
N ASP A 23 -20.68 3.05 28.66
CA ASP A 23 -21.62 3.42 27.60
C ASP A 23 -21.33 2.73 26.24
N ARG A 24 -20.40 1.77 26.23
CA ARG A 24 -19.89 1.03 25.08
C ARG A 24 -19.13 1.87 24.06
N LYS A 25 -18.61 3.03 24.47
CA LYS A 25 -17.72 3.82 23.63
C LYS A 25 -16.29 3.28 23.71
N LEU A 26 -15.70 3.00 22.56
CA LEU A 26 -14.29 2.64 22.48
C LEU A 26 -13.41 3.88 22.71
N ALA A 27 -12.30 3.70 23.42
CA ALA A 27 -11.25 4.70 23.51
C ALA A 27 -10.78 5.11 22.09
N PRO A 28 -10.72 6.41 21.76
CA PRO A 28 -10.28 6.85 20.44
C PRO A 28 -8.77 6.66 20.22
N SER A 29 -7.99 6.54 21.29
CA SER A 29 -6.55 6.30 21.31
C SER A 29 -6.18 5.31 22.42
N ILE A 30 -5.28 4.37 22.13
CA ILE A 30 -4.78 3.37 23.07
C ILE A 30 -3.26 3.40 23.04
N ARG A 31 -2.64 3.61 24.21
CA ARG A 31 -1.20 3.50 24.44
C ARG A 31 -0.90 2.23 25.22
N LEU A 32 0.18 1.57 24.87
CA LEU A 32 0.74 0.46 25.64
C LEU A 32 1.92 0.99 26.45
N GLU A 33 2.04 0.56 27.70
CA GLU A 33 3.25 0.80 28.48
C GLU A 33 4.48 0.24 27.73
N SER A 34 5.60 0.94 27.84
CA SER A 34 6.84 0.49 27.19
C SER A 34 7.37 -0.75 27.91
N PRO A 35 7.73 -1.83 27.20
CA PRO A 35 8.55 -2.85 27.80
C PRO A 35 9.92 -2.25 28.17
N ASN A 36 10.50 -2.73 29.28
CA ASN A 36 11.82 -2.30 29.75
C ASN A 36 12.96 -2.56 28.72
N ASP A 37 12.74 -3.43 27.73
CA ASP A 37 13.77 -3.88 26.77
C ASP A 37 13.89 -2.99 25.51
N HIS A 38 13.15 -1.88 25.38
CA HIS A 38 13.28 -0.89 24.26
C HIS A 38 13.35 -1.43 22.80
N ARG A 39 13.00 -2.70 22.55
CA ARG A 39 13.14 -3.34 21.22
C ARG A 39 12.17 -2.80 20.18
N LEU A 40 11.05 -2.22 20.61
CA LEU A 40 9.98 -1.74 19.74
C LEU A 40 10.08 -0.23 19.54
N ALA A 41 9.87 0.23 18.31
CA ALA A 41 9.65 1.63 18.02
C ALA A 41 8.38 2.12 18.74
N LYS A 42 8.40 3.37 19.21
CA LYS A 42 7.26 4.00 19.92
C LYS A 42 5.94 3.87 19.16
N ALA A 43 5.98 3.95 17.84
CA ALA A 43 4.79 3.83 16.98
C ALA A 43 4.10 2.46 17.06
N MET A 44 4.80 1.40 17.52
CA MET A 44 4.23 0.07 17.76
C MET A 44 3.43 0.00 19.07
N LEU A 45 3.69 0.90 20.01
CA LEU A 45 3.04 0.94 21.31
C LEU A 45 1.83 1.89 21.34
N ILE A 46 1.48 2.48 20.20
CA ILE A 46 0.38 3.44 20.08
C ILE A 46 -0.57 2.94 19.00
N LEU A 47 -1.83 2.72 19.35
CA LEU A 47 -2.91 2.52 18.39
C LEU A 47 -3.75 3.80 18.37
N ASN A 48 -3.89 4.42 17.19
CA ASN A 48 -4.46 5.75 16.99
C ASN A 48 -3.72 6.83 17.82
N ASP A 49 -2.65 7.40 17.28
CA ASP A 49 -1.99 8.56 17.91
C ASP A 49 -2.96 9.74 18.06
N GLU A 50 -2.94 10.40 19.21
CA GLU A 50 -3.91 11.43 19.59
C GLU A 50 -3.94 12.60 18.59
N LYS A 51 -2.78 13.01 18.05
CA LYS A 51 -2.75 14.07 17.03
C LYS A 51 -3.47 13.64 15.76
N LYS A 52 -3.40 12.36 15.41
CA LYS A 52 -4.10 11.79 14.24
C LYS A 52 -5.59 11.63 14.52
N VAL A 53 -5.98 11.30 15.75
CA VAL A 53 -7.38 11.31 16.20
C VAL A 53 -7.98 12.71 16.09
N GLU A 54 -7.31 13.73 16.60
CA GLU A 54 -7.74 15.13 16.52
C GLU A 54 -7.95 15.57 15.06
N GLY A 55 -6.97 15.29 14.20
CA GLY A 55 -7.06 15.59 12.78
C GLY A 55 -8.20 14.85 12.05
N ALA A 56 -8.51 13.61 12.46
CA ALA A 56 -9.63 12.85 11.89
C ALA A 56 -11.00 13.36 12.35
N ILE A 57 -11.11 13.90 13.57
CA ILE A 57 -12.34 14.49 14.10
C ILE A 57 -12.60 15.85 13.45
N ALA A 58 -11.56 16.66 13.28
CA ALA A 58 -11.63 17.97 12.63
C ALA A 58 -12.02 17.83 11.14
N SER A 59 -13.25 18.23 10.79
CA SER A 59 -13.82 17.97 9.45
C SER A 59 -12.98 18.53 8.30
N GLN A 60 -12.40 19.72 8.46
CA GLN A 60 -11.55 20.32 7.44
C GLN A 60 -10.27 19.50 7.23
N THR A 61 -9.51 19.23 8.29
CA THR A 61 -8.27 18.44 8.25
C THR A 61 -8.52 17.02 7.73
N ARG A 62 -9.57 16.35 8.21
CA ARG A 62 -9.99 15.03 7.73
C ARG A 62 -10.25 15.07 6.23
N ASN A 63 -11.06 16.01 5.77
CA ASN A 63 -11.46 16.08 4.36
C ASN A 63 -10.27 16.39 3.45
N GLN A 64 -9.41 17.34 3.82
CA GLN A 64 -8.19 17.66 3.09
C GLN A 64 -7.25 16.45 3.00
N THR A 65 -7.07 15.71 4.09
CA THR A 65 -6.23 14.49 4.11
C THR A 65 -6.82 13.41 3.20
N LEU A 66 -8.12 13.14 3.31
CA LEU A 66 -8.77 12.15 2.45
C LEU A 66 -8.68 12.54 0.96
N GLN A 67 -8.92 13.81 0.62
CA GLN A 67 -8.84 14.31 -0.75
C GLN A 67 -7.42 14.24 -1.32
N LEU A 68 -6.39 14.56 -0.52
CA LEU A 68 -4.98 14.39 -0.90
C LEU A 68 -4.69 12.94 -1.28
N HIS A 69 -5.27 12.00 -0.53
CA HIS A 69 -5.20 10.57 -0.80
C HIS A 69 -6.18 10.11 -1.89
N GLY A 70 -6.79 11.00 -2.68
CA GLY A 70 -7.71 10.65 -3.77
C GLY A 70 -9.03 10.02 -3.30
N ILE A 71 -9.44 10.27 -2.06
CA ILE A 71 -10.68 9.76 -1.48
C ILE A 71 -11.75 10.86 -1.50
N SER A 72 -12.87 10.57 -2.17
CA SER A 72 -14.01 11.49 -2.22
C SER A 72 -14.70 11.61 -0.86
N VAL A 73 -14.97 12.85 -0.45
CA VAL A 73 -15.65 13.21 0.82
C VAL A 73 -16.98 13.92 0.61
N SER A 74 -17.33 14.20 -0.64
CA SER A 74 -18.59 14.81 -1.05
C SER A 74 -19.08 14.17 -2.35
N MET A 75 -20.41 14.17 -2.52
CA MET A 75 -21.06 13.77 -3.76
C MET A 75 -22.15 14.77 -4.13
N ASP A 76 -22.37 14.88 -5.43
CA ASP A 76 -23.50 15.59 -6.01
C ASP A 76 -24.71 14.64 -5.96
N GLY A 77 -25.85 15.14 -5.51
CA GLY A 77 -27.08 14.35 -5.32
C GLY A 77 -27.17 13.64 -3.96
N SER A 78 -28.19 12.79 -3.82
CA SER A 78 -28.51 12.13 -2.55
C SER A 78 -27.75 10.83 -2.33
N VAL A 79 -27.46 10.55 -1.06
CA VAL A 79 -26.94 9.24 -0.63
C VAL A 79 -28.09 8.23 -0.68
N LEU A 80 -27.97 7.22 -1.54
CA LEU A 80 -28.98 6.18 -1.72
C LEU A 80 -28.86 5.08 -0.67
N ARG A 81 -27.63 4.77 -0.25
CA ARG A 81 -27.33 3.76 0.77
C ARG A 81 -26.11 4.17 1.58
N GLU A 82 -26.14 3.84 2.86
CA GLU A 82 -25.01 4.05 3.77
C GLU A 82 -24.44 2.71 4.23
N TYR A 83 -23.13 2.65 4.35
CA TYR A 83 -22.42 1.55 4.99
C TYR A 83 -21.75 2.05 6.28
N VAL A 84 -21.81 1.24 7.33
CA VAL A 84 -21.05 1.42 8.57
C VAL A 84 -20.05 0.28 8.65
N VAL A 85 -18.76 0.62 8.62
CA VAL A 85 -17.68 -0.36 8.49
C VAL A 85 -16.73 -0.23 9.68
N CYS A 86 -16.68 -1.27 10.51
CA CYS A 86 -15.76 -1.36 11.64
C CYS A 86 -14.44 -1.98 11.15
N VAL A 87 -13.33 -1.27 11.33
CA VAL A 87 -12.03 -1.65 10.77
C VAL A 87 -10.96 -1.65 11.87
N PHE A 88 -10.08 -2.66 11.84
CA PHE A 88 -8.86 -2.71 12.60
C PHE A 88 -7.70 -3.06 11.65
N GLN A 89 -6.81 -2.10 11.48
CA GLN A 89 -5.73 -2.10 10.51
C GLN A 89 -6.21 -2.53 9.12
N THR A 90 -5.64 -3.59 8.57
CA THR A 90 -5.93 -4.11 7.23
C THR A 90 -7.20 -4.96 7.15
N ARG A 91 -7.96 -5.10 8.26
CA ARG A 91 -9.11 -6.00 8.38
C ARG A 91 -10.42 -5.25 8.65
N VAL A 92 -11.45 -5.58 7.87
CA VAL A 92 -12.84 -5.22 8.18
C VAL A 92 -13.39 -6.25 9.16
N LEU A 93 -13.78 -5.80 10.35
CA LEU A 93 -14.23 -6.64 11.45
C LEU A 93 -15.74 -6.89 11.42
N ALA A 94 -16.51 -5.85 11.11
CA ALA A 94 -17.96 -5.90 10.99
C ALA A 94 -18.43 -4.84 9.99
N MET A 95 -19.56 -5.10 9.34
CA MET A 95 -20.10 -4.22 8.33
C MET A 95 -21.62 -4.27 8.31
N TYR A 96 -22.22 -3.10 8.19
CA TYR A 96 -23.66 -2.91 8.15
C TYR A 96 -24.02 -2.00 6.99
N ARG A 97 -25.22 -2.18 6.44
CA ARG A 97 -25.74 -1.37 5.34
C ARG A 97 -27.13 -0.89 5.68
N SER A 98 -27.44 0.36 5.35
CA SER A 98 -28.79 0.90 5.52
C SER A 98 -29.80 0.07 4.73
N ILE A 99 -30.98 -0.13 5.31
CA ILE A 99 -32.12 -0.74 4.63
C ILE A 99 -32.80 0.37 3.82
N SER A 100 -32.86 0.23 2.50
CA SER A 100 -33.59 1.19 1.66
C SER A 100 -35.07 1.04 1.91
N GLN A 101 -35.76 2.11 2.33
CA GLN A 101 -37.20 2.20 2.15
C GLN A 101 -37.47 2.70 0.73
N SER A 102 -38.43 2.10 0.03
CA SER A 102 -38.81 2.43 -1.34
C SER A 102 -39.04 3.94 -1.50
N ALA A 103 -38.50 4.50 -2.60
CA ALA A 103 -38.47 5.94 -2.88
C ALA A 103 -39.86 6.62 -2.90
N TRP A 104 -40.94 5.85 -2.97
CA TRP A 104 -42.31 6.35 -3.01
C TRP A 104 -42.82 6.92 -1.66
N LEU A 105 -42.14 6.63 -0.53
CA LEU A 105 -42.53 7.11 0.80
C LEU A 105 -41.61 8.21 1.38
N ALA A 106 -40.59 8.65 0.63
CA ALA A 106 -39.53 9.53 1.14
C ALA A 106 -39.90 11.03 1.17
N ALA A 107 -41.01 11.43 0.52
CA ALA A 107 -41.41 12.84 0.42
C ALA A 107 -42.01 13.41 1.72
N ALA A 108 -42.30 12.58 2.71
CA ALA A 108 -42.95 13.02 3.94
C ALA A 108 -42.38 12.31 5.18
N ARG A 109 -41.27 12.82 5.74
CA ARG A 109 -41.03 12.87 7.21
C ARG A 109 -39.64 13.40 7.59
N LYS A 110 -39.64 14.25 8.62
CA LYS A 110 -38.49 14.63 9.47
C LYS A 110 -37.53 13.44 9.69
N GLN A 111 -36.23 13.73 9.66
CA GLN A 111 -35.07 12.84 9.93
C GLN A 111 -35.41 11.58 10.76
N LYS A 112 -35.91 10.52 10.11
CA LYS A 112 -36.08 9.21 10.77
C LYS A 112 -34.73 8.50 10.83
N LYS A 113 -34.42 7.91 11.98
CA LYS A 113 -33.21 7.10 12.20
C LYS A 113 -33.13 6.00 11.14
N LEU A 114 -32.03 5.96 10.40
CA LEU A 114 -31.74 4.88 9.45
C LEU A 114 -31.62 3.54 10.20
N THR A 115 -32.28 2.51 9.69
CA THR A 115 -32.09 1.13 10.15
C THR A 115 -31.02 0.44 9.31
N PHE A 116 -30.25 -0.45 9.94
CA PHE A 116 -29.11 -1.11 9.33
C PHE A 116 -29.26 -2.63 9.41
N GLN A 117 -28.89 -3.32 8.33
CA GLN A 117 -28.75 -4.77 8.29
C GLN A 117 -27.28 -5.17 8.22
N ARG A 118 -26.94 -6.31 8.83
CA ARG A 118 -25.59 -6.88 8.77
C ARG A 118 -25.24 -7.30 7.34
N VAL A 119 -24.02 -7.01 6.91
CA VAL A 119 -23.46 -7.50 5.64
C VAL A 119 -22.27 -8.40 5.95
N PRO A 120 -22.25 -9.66 5.47
CA PRO A 120 -21.11 -10.55 5.67
C PRO A 120 -19.82 -9.93 5.14
N VAL A 121 -18.75 -9.95 5.93
CA VAL A 121 -17.48 -9.34 5.53
C VAL A 121 -16.83 -10.08 4.34
N GLN A 122 -17.12 -11.36 4.16
CA GLN A 122 -16.63 -12.19 3.04
C GLN A 122 -17.40 -11.98 1.73
N ASP A 123 -18.44 -11.14 1.72
CA ASP A 123 -19.26 -10.88 0.54
C ASP A 123 -18.40 -10.31 -0.61
N GLN A 124 -18.48 -10.99 -1.77
CA GLN A 124 -17.64 -10.73 -2.94
C GLN A 124 -18.29 -9.78 -3.95
N ARG A 125 -19.50 -9.26 -3.69
CA ARG A 125 -20.13 -8.26 -4.56
C ARG A 125 -19.20 -7.06 -4.74
N LYS A 126 -19.07 -6.59 -5.99
CA LYS A 126 -18.13 -5.53 -6.38
C LYS A 126 -18.24 -4.28 -5.50
N GLU A 127 -19.47 -3.88 -5.15
CA GLU A 127 -19.73 -2.76 -4.26
C GLU A 127 -19.16 -3.00 -2.85
N VAL A 128 -19.48 -4.14 -2.25
CA VAL A 128 -19.01 -4.50 -0.90
C VAL A 128 -17.48 -4.54 -0.85
N ARG A 129 -16.83 -5.15 -1.84
CA ARG A 129 -15.37 -5.15 -1.96
C ARG A 129 -14.80 -3.74 -2.02
N LYS A 130 -15.40 -2.85 -2.81
CA LYS A 130 -14.96 -1.45 -2.91
C LYS A 130 -15.16 -0.68 -1.59
N VAL A 131 -16.29 -0.88 -0.91
CA VAL A 131 -16.56 -0.28 0.41
C VAL A 131 -15.52 -0.74 1.44
N ARG A 132 -15.18 -2.04 1.47
CA ARG A 132 -14.12 -2.58 2.35
C ARG A 132 -12.78 -1.91 2.09
N MET A 133 -12.34 -1.88 0.82
CA MET A 133 -11.05 -1.28 0.45
C MET A 133 -11.00 0.22 0.74
N LEU A 134 -12.08 0.95 0.45
CA LEU A 134 -12.16 2.38 0.70
C LEU A 134 -12.12 2.71 2.20
N SER A 135 -12.77 1.89 3.04
CA SER A 135 -12.77 2.08 4.50
C SER A 135 -11.38 1.85 5.09
N ILE A 136 -10.66 0.82 4.64
CA ILE A 136 -9.27 0.57 5.04
C ILE A 136 -8.37 1.73 4.61
N ARG A 137 -8.47 2.16 3.34
CA ARG A 137 -7.70 3.29 2.80
C ARG A 137 -7.96 4.59 3.56
N ALA A 138 -9.21 4.86 3.95
CA ALA A 138 -9.57 6.07 4.69
C ALA A 138 -8.92 6.12 6.08
N LEU A 139 -8.93 5.01 6.84
CA LEU A 139 -8.22 4.96 8.12
C LEU A 139 -6.72 5.09 7.94
N TYR A 140 -6.14 4.39 6.95
CA TYR A 140 -4.72 4.47 6.66
C TYR A 140 -4.27 5.90 6.36
N ALA A 141 -5.00 6.59 5.46
CA ALA A 141 -4.74 7.97 5.06
C ALA A 141 -4.74 8.94 6.24
N LEU A 142 -5.67 8.74 7.19
CA LEU A 142 -5.78 9.56 8.39
C LEU A 142 -4.79 9.20 9.49
N GLY A 143 -3.91 8.21 9.28
CA GLY A 143 -2.95 7.77 10.29
C GLY A 143 -3.58 6.99 11.44
N LEU A 144 -4.80 6.48 11.27
CA LEU A 144 -5.52 5.69 12.28
C LEU A 144 -5.21 4.20 12.11
N ASP A 145 -5.17 3.46 13.21
CA ASP A 145 -5.03 2.01 13.29
C ASP A 145 -6.39 1.29 13.42
N TYR A 146 -7.42 1.96 13.93
CA TYR A 146 -8.78 1.41 14.01
C TYR A 146 -9.84 2.51 14.03
N GLY A 147 -11.09 2.12 13.78
CA GLY A 147 -12.25 3.00 13.89
C GLY A 147 -13.43 2.50 13.09
N VAL A 148 -14.48 3.33 13.03
CA VAL A 148 -15.63 3.11 12.15
C VAL A 148 -15.63 4.13 11.03
N VAL A 149 -15.79 3.65 9.79
CA VAL A 149 -15.93 4.48 8.60
C VAL A 149 -17.37 4.39 8.10
N LYS A 150 -18.00 5.54 7.86
CA LYS A 150 -19.30 5.63 7.20
C LYS A 150 -19.11 5.97 5.73
N ILE A 151 -19.60 5.11 4.85
CA ILE A 151 -19.50 5.28 3.39
C ILE A 151 -20.89 5.51 2.80
N GLY A 152 -21.05 6.58 2.04
CA GLY A 152 -22.25 6.85 1.25
C GLY A 152 -22.11 6.32 -0.17
N ILE A 153 -23.17 5.69 -0.69
CA ILE A 153 -23.30 5.25 -2.07
C ILE A 153 -24.36 6.11 -2.76
N GLY A 154 -23.94 6.91 -3.74
CA GLY A 154 -24.83 7.74 -4.56
C GLY A 154 -25.22 7.08 -5.87
N ALA A 155 -25.80 7.90 -6.76
CA ALA A 155 -26.06 7.53 -8.15
C ALA A 155 -24.77 7.08 -8.88
N ALA A 156 -24.92 6.27 -9.92
CA ALA A 156 -23.80 5.68 -10.68
C ALA A 156 -22.75 4.93 -9.83
N ARG A 157 -23.10 4.52 -8.59
CA ARG A 157 -22.21 3.86 -7.62
C ARG A 157 -21.00 4.73 -7.21
N LYS A 158 -21.14 6.07 -7.26
CA LYS A 158 -20.16 7.00 -6.65
C LYS A 158 -20.11 6.74 -5.15
N MET A 159 -18.90 6.54 -4.60
CA MET A 159 -18.69 6.28 -3.17
C MET A 159 -18.01 7.48 -2.53
N VAL A 160 -18.45 7.85 -1.32
CA VAL A 160 -17.81 8.91 -0.53
C VAL A 160 -17.64 8.48 0.91
N VAL A 161 -16.58 8.97 1.55
CA VAL A 161 -16.43 8.88 3.00
C VAL A 161 -17.25 10.00 3.63
N LEU A 162 -18.34 9.63 4.30
CA LEU A 162 -19.21 10.57 5.01
C LEU A 162 -18.62 10.97 6.37
N GLN A 163 -18.07 9.98 7.07
CA GLN A 163 -17.54 10.17 8.41
C GLN A 163 -16.49 9.11 8.73
N VAL A 164 -15.50 9.50 9.54
CA VAL A 164 -14.57 8.58 10.21
C VAL A 164 -14.70 8.83 11.72
N VAL A 165 -14.88 7.76 12.49
CA VAL A 165 -15.13 7.80 13.94
C VAL A 165 -14.04 6.97 14.65
N PRO A 166 -13.00 7.61 15.21
CA PRO A 166 -11.90 6.91 15.89
C PRO A 166 -12.32 6.22 17.19
N GLY A 167 -13.22 6.84 17.96
CA GLY A 167 -13.79 6.28 19.21
C GLY A 167 -15.30 6.01 19.08
N PRO A 168 -15.69 4.98 18.30
CA PRO A 168 -17.10 4.70 18.00
C PRO A 168 -17.86 4.17 19.22
N LYS A 169 -19.18 4.40 19.23
CA LYS A 169 -20.10 3.63 20.07
C LYS A 169 -20.34 2.26 19.44
N LEU A 170 -20.16 1.21 20.22
CA LEU A 170 -20.11 -0.16 19.73
C LEU A 170 -21.41 -0.92 20.01
N ASN A 171 -21.76 -1.82 19.09
CA ASN A 171 -22.66 -2.94 19.39
C ASN A 171 -21.85 -4.17 19.84
N GLN A 172 -22.54 -5.25 20.23
CA GLN A 172 -21.88 -6.45 20.77
C GLN A 172 -20.90 -7.12 19.80
N GLU A 173 -21.26 -7.18 18.52
CA GLU A 173 -20.40 -7.79 17.50
C GLU A 173 -19.12 -6.97 17.29
N MET A 174 -19.26 -5.65 17.12
CA MET A 174 -18.12 -4.74 16.93
C MET A 174 -17.19 -4.77 18.15
N GLU A 175 -17.75 -4.72 19.37
CA GLU A 175 -16.98 -4.72 20.61
C GLU A 175 -16.17 -6.01 20.76
N ASN A 176 -16.82 -7.17 20.62
CA ASN A 176 -16.13 -8.45 20.70
C ASN A 176 -15.02 -8.57 19.64
N ALA A 177 -15.26 -8.08 18.42
CA ALA A 177 -14.28 -8.16 17.36
C ALA A 177 -13.08 -7.22 17.56
N LEU A 178 -13.32 -6.00 18.04
CA LEU A 178 -12.27 -5.00 18.31
C LEU A 178 -11.41 -5.40 19.50
N VAL A 179 -12.02 -5.78 20.63
CA VAL A 179 -11.30 -6.23 21.83
C VAL A 179 -10.38 -7.40 21.48
N ARG A 180 -10.91 -8.42 20.78
CA ARG A 180 -10.09 -9.55 20.30
C ARG A 180 -8.94 -9.11 19.39
N SER A 181 -9.18 -8.16 18.49
CA SER A 181 -8.14 -7.68 17.56
C SER A 181 -7.03 -6.89 18.27
N ILE A 182 -7.41 -6.07 19.27
CA ILE A 182 -6.46 -5.35 20.14
C ILE A 182 -5.64 -6.34 20.96
N THR A 183 -6.29 -7.33 21.59
CA THR A 183 -5.59 -8.39 22.35
C THR A 183 -4.63 -9.18 21.46
N GLN A 184 -5.06 -9.55 20.25
CA GLN A 184 -4.20 -10.23 19.27
C GLN A 184 -3.01 -9.37 18.88
N TYR A 185 -3.19 -8.06 18.66
CA TYR A 185 -2.11 -7.13 18.36
C TYR A 185 -1.09 -7.07 19.51
N ILE A 186 -1.55 -6.90 20.75
CA ILE A 186 -0.67 -6.89 21.94
C ILE A 186 0.12 -8.19 22.06
N LYS A 187 -0.51 -9.34 21.77
CA LYS A 187 0.17 -10.65 21.76
C LYS A 187 1.25 -10.69 20.67
N GLN A 188 0.94 -10.24 19.46
CA GLN A 188 1.88 -10.21 18.33
C GLN A 188 3.12 -9.34 18.61
N LEU A 189 2.99 -8.25 19.37
CA LEU A 189 4.13 -7.42 19.76
C LEU A 189 5.17 -8.14 20.63
N LYS A 190 4.79 -9.27 21.23
CA LYS A 190 5.66 -10.11 22.08
C LYS A 190 6.26 -11.28 21.31
N GLU A 191 5.75 -11.57 20.12
CA GLU A 191 6.27 -12.64 19.28
C GLU A 191 7.64 -12.24 18.72
N PRO A 192 8.59 -13.19 18.58
CA PRO A 192 9.87 -12.90 17.97
C PRO A 192 9.70 -12.44 16.52
N ARG A 193 10.63 -11.60 16.04
CA ARG A 193 10.66 -11.19 14.64
C ARG A 193 10.68 -12.41 13.72
N ILE A 194 10.01 -12.32 12.59
CA ILE A 194 10.03 -13.39 11.59
C ILE A 194 11.43 -13.43 10.95
N PRO A 195 12.14 -14.58 10.97
CA PRO A 195 13.41 -14.73 10.30
C PRO A 195 13.32 -14.43 8.79
N LEU A 196 14.38 -13.84 8.23
CA LEU A 196 14.40 -13.43 6.82
C LEU A 196 14.12 -14.59 5.87
N ASP A 197 14.70 -15.77 6.09
CA ASP A 197 14.56 -16.95 5.24
C ASP A 197 13.10 -17.46 5.16
N ARG A 198 12.27 -17.19 6.17
CA ARG A 198 10.83 -17.50 6.16
C ARG A 198 9.98 -16.51 5.37
N ILE A 199 10.52 -15.34 5.04
CA ILE A 199 9.84 -14.34 4.20
C ILE A 199 10.19 -14.63 2.73
N VAL A 200 9.21 -15.12 1.98
CA VAL A 200 9.35 -15.40 0.54
C VAL A 200 8.86 -14.21 -0.25
N LEU A 201 9.66 -13.77 -1.22
CA LEU A 201 9.30 -12.69 -2.14
C LEU A 201 8.81 -13.24 -3.48
N GLY A 202 7.70 -12.71 -3.97
CA GLY A 202 7.35 -12.68 -5.39
C GLY A 202 7.40 -11.25 -5.91
N ALA A 203 7.28 -11.05 -7.21
CA ALA A 203 7.25 -9.70 -7.79
C ALA A 203 6.51 -9.70 -9.12
N ASP A 204 5.78 -8.64 -9.42
CA ASP A 204 5.13 -8.45 -10.72
C ASP A 204 5.50 -7.08 -11.31
N PRO A 205 6.76 -6.84 -11.71
CA PRO A 205 7.11 -5.57 -12.30
C PRO A 205 6.71 -5.47 -13.78
N GLU A 206 6.27 -4.28 -14.16
CA GLU A 206 5.66 -4.00 -15.45
C GLU A 206 6.53 -3.13 -16.36
N PHE A 207 6.37 -3.25 -17.68
CA PHE A 207 6.91 -2.30 -18.66
C PHE A 207 5.99 -2.16 -19.88
N VAL A 208 6.09 -1.04 -20.58
CA VAL A 208 5.43 -0.83 -21.88
C VAL A 208 6.43 -0.96 -23.03
N MET A 209 5.91 -1.22 -24.22
CA MET A 209 6.72 -1.28 -25.44
C MET A 209 6.27 -0.19 -26.41
N GLN A 210 7.23 0.55 -26.96
CA GLN A 210 6.98 1.67 -27.87
C GLN A 210 7.68 1.43 -29.21
N SER A 211 6.96 1.55 -30.33
CA SER A 211 7.52 1.40 -31.68
C SER A 211 8.48 2.55 -32.02
N PRO A 212 9.30 2.42 -33.09
CA PRO A 212 10.14 3.52 -33.57
C PRO A 212 9.36 4.79 -33.94
N LYS A 213 8.08 4.64 -34.31
CA LYS A 213 7.16 5.77 -34.61
C LYS A 213 6.53 6.38 -33.34
N GLY A 214 6.94 5.95 -32.15
CA GLY A 214 6.39 6.43 -30.87
C GLY A 214 5.05 5.81 -30.46
N GLN A 215 4.54 4.84 -31.22
CA GLN A 215 3.23 4.21 -30.96
C GLN A 215 3.34 3.10 -29.93
N LEU A 216 2.30 2.91 -29.11
CA LEU A 216 2.22 1.82 -28.15
C LEU A 216 2.10 0.46 -28.86
N LEU A 217 3.00 -0.46 -28.53
CA LEU A 217 2.92 -1.85 -28.94
C LEU A 217 2.10 -2.62 -27.89
N ILE A 218 0.92 -3.11 -28.28
CA ILE A 218 0.01 -3.81 -27.38
C ILE A 218 0.60 -5.16 -26.97
N ALA A 219 0.94 -5.32 -25.68
CA ALA A 219 1.59 -6.53 -25.15
C ALA A 219 0.83 -7.82 -25.49
N SER A 220 -0.50 -7.85 -25.42
CA SER A 220 -1.29 -9.06 -25.71
C SER A 220 -1.23 -9.55 -27.15
N LYS A 221 -0.73 -8.75 -28.11
CA LYS A 221 -0.43 -9.22 -29.47
C LYS A 221 0.82 -10.09 -29.52
N TYR A 222 1.72 -9.89 -28.56
CA TYR A 222 3.01 -10.55 -28.51
C TYR A 222 3.08 -11.58 -27.41
N PHE A 223 2.47 -11.38 -26.25
CA PHE A 223 2.59 -12.24 -25.07
C PHE A 223 1.25 -12.87 -24.68
N PRO A 224 1.27 -14.06 -24.05
CA PRO A 224 0.07 -14.59 -23.41
C PRO A 224 -0.37 -13.68 -22.25
N VAL A 225 -1.62 -13.79 -21.82
CA VAL A 225 -2.09 -13.03 -20.65
C VAL A 225 -1.38 -13.51 -19.37
N ARG A 226 -1.26 -14.82 -19.20
CA ARG A 226 -0.64 -15.49 -18.04
C ARG A 226 0.73 -16.05 -18.36
N GLY A 227 1.50 -16.36 -17.31
CA GLY A 227 2.83 -16.97 -17.38
C GLY A 227 3.93 -16.03 -16.90
N LYS A 228 5.18 -16.55 -16.89
CA LYS A 228 6.39 -15.86 -16.42
C LYS A 228 6.63 -14.51 -17.12
N VAL A 229 6.27 -14.42 -18.39
CA VAL A 229 6.17 -13.17 -19.14
C VAL A 229 4.76 -13.13 -19.71
N GLY A 230 3.93 -12.24 -19.19
CA GLY A 230 2.56 -12.12 -19.64
C GLY A 230 2.12 -10.66 -19.71
N CYS A 231 0.81 -10.45 -19.57
CA CYS A 231 0.23 -9.12 -19.62
C CYS A 231 -0.44 -8.78 -18.29
N ASP A 232 -0.32 -7.54 -17.84
CA ASP A 232 -1.11 -7.03 -16.71
C ASP A 232 -2.63 -7.04 -17.03
N ALA A 233 -3.45 -6.98 -15.99
CA ALA A 233 -4.90 -6.99 -16.10
C ALA A 233 -5.47 -5.75 -16.80
N ILE A 234 -4.79 -4.59 -16.83
CA ILE A 234 -5.25 -3.34 -17.48
C ILE A 234 -5.52 -3.58 -18.97
N TRP A 235 -6.57 -2.92 -19.50
CA TRP A 235 -6.96 -2.99 -20.91
C TRP A 235 -7.18 -1.60 -21.51
N LEU A 236 -7.07 -1.51 -22.84
CA LEU A 236 -7.20 -0.28 -23.62
C LEU A 236 -8.57 -0.16 -24.29
N GLY A 237 -9.25 0.96 -24.07
CA GLY A 237 -10.57 1.25 -24.65
C GLY A 237 -11.66 0.34 -24.09
N GLN A 238 -12.63 -0.02 -24.93
CA GLN A 238 -13.74 -0.91 -24.55
C GLN A 238 -13.38 -2.40 -24.63
N SER A 239 -12.27 -2.74 -25.29
CA SER A 239 -11.89 -4.14 -25.50
C SER A 239 -11.02 -4.67 -24.35
N HIS A 240 -11.53 -5.66 -23.61
CA HIS A 240 -10.81 -6.32 -22.53
C HIS A 240 -9.65 -7.22 -23.02
N SER A 241 -9.53 -7.45 -24.34
CA SER A 241 -8.46 -8.27 -24.94
C SER A 241 -7.18 -7.49 -25.22
N ASN A 242 -7.25 -6.17 -25.37
CA ASN A 242 -6.10 -5.32 -25.63
C ASN A 242 -5.40 -4.96 -24.33
N LYS A 243 -4.40 -5.75 -23.93
CA LYS A 243 -3.61 -5.55 -22.72
C LYS A 243 -2.28 -4.91 -23.10
N PRO A 244 -2.03 -3.64 -22.75
CA PRO A 244 -0.89 -2.91 -23.29
C PRO A 244 0.43 -3.14 -22.56
N LEU A 245 0.38 -3.62 -21.30
CA LEU A 245 1.53 -3.72 -20.41
C LEU A 245 2.07 -5.14 -20.41
N VAL A 246 3.39 -5.29 -20.45
CA VAL A 246 4.08 -6.56 -20.18
C VAL A 246 4.33 -6.65 -18.67
N GLU A 247 4.05 -7.80 -18.07
CA GLU A 247 4.31 -8.08 -16.66
C GLU A 247 5.23 -9.29 -16.53
N ILE A 248 6.33 -9.13 -15.78
CA ILE A 248 7.27 -10.22 -15.48
C ILE A 248 6.86 -10.86 -14.15
N ARG A 249 6.63 -12.17 -14.14
CA ARG A 249 6.20 -12.95 -12.97
C ARG A 249 7.21 -14.06 -12.68
N PRO A 250 8.38 -13.75 -12.11
CA PRO A 250 9.38 -14.73 -11.75
C PRO A 250 8.85 -15.67 -10.66
N GLU A 251 9.36 -16.91 -10.63
CA GLU A 251 9.07 -17.82 -9.52
C GLU A 251 9.50 -17.21 -8.18
N PRO A 252 8.68 -17.29 -7.12
CA PRO A 252 8.99 -16.72 -5.81
C PRO A 252 10.27 -17.29 -5.17
N SER A 253 10.94 -16.51 -4.34
CA SER A 253 12.14 -16.94 -3.61
C SER A 253 12.31 -16.23 -2.27
N SER A 254 12.83 -16.95 -1.28
CA SER A 254 13.34 -16.35 -0.05
C SER A 254 14.70 -15.65 -0.26
N ASP A 255 15.36 -15.77 -1.40
CA ASP A 255 16.56 -14.97 -1.70
C ASP A 255 16.24 -13.90 -2.76
N PRO A 256 16.26 -12.60 -2.40
CA PRO A 256 16.06 -11.51 -3.36
C PRO A 256 17.01 -11.61 -4.57
N ARG A 257 18.23 -12.13 -4.40
CA ARG A 257 19.22 -12.29 -5.48
C ARG A 257 18.73 -13.28 -6.54
N THR A 258 18.18 -14.40 -6.10
CA THR A 258 17.56 -15.41 -6.97
C THR A 258 16.39 -14.82 -7.73
N LEU A 259 15.56 -14.00 -7.06
CA LEU A 259 14.43 -13.34 -7.70
C LEU A 259 14.88 -12.41 -8.84
N VAL A 260 15.95 -11.63 -8.64
CA VAL A 260 16.53 -10.76 -9.68
C VAL A 260 17.05 -11.56 -10.88
N ILE A 261 17.72 -12.69 -10.65
CA ILE A 261 18.18 -13.58 -11.73
C ILE A 261 16.98 -14.07 -12.54
N ARG A 262 15.88 -14.46 -11.88
CA ARG A 262 14.66 -14.92 -12.54
C ARG A 262 13.94 -13.82 -13.33
N ILE A 263 13.99 -12.57 -12.85
CA ILE A 263 13.52 -11.39 -13.59
C ILE A 263 14.36 -11.20 -14.85
N TYR A 264 15.68 -11.23 -14.75
CA TYR A 264 16.58 -11.15 -15.90
C TYR A 264 16.26 -12.23 -16.95
N GLN A 265 16.05 -13.47 -16.51
CA GLN A 265 15.62 -14.55 -17.41
C GLN A 265 14.28 -14.27 -18.08
N GLY A 266 13.32 -13.66 -17.36
CA GLY A 266 12.04 -13.20 -17.92
C GLY A 266 12.24 -12.14 -19.01
N LEU A 267 13.09 -11.14 -18.76
CA LEU A 267 13.44 -10.13 -19.76
C LEU A 267 14.13 -10.74 -21.00
N MET A 268 15.00 -11.72 -20.81
CA MET A 268 15.63 -12.46 -21.92
C MET A 268 14.60 -13.27 -22.73
N GLN A 269 13.65 -13.92 -22.07
CA GLN A 269 12.56 -14.64 -22.73
C GLN A 269 11.69 -13.67 -23.54
N ALA A 270 11.36 -12.51 -22.97
CA ALA A 270 10.64 -11.46 -23.67
C ALA A 270 11.43 -10.96 -24.90
N ALA A 271 12.76 -10.84 -24.78
CA ALA A 271 13.61 -10.32 -25.86
C ALA A 271 13.69 -11.32 -27.02
N LYS A 272 13.75 -12.62 -26.72
CA LYS A 272 13.68 -13.69 -27.73
C LYS A 272 12.36 -13.59 -28.51
N ARG A 273 11.24 -13.34 -27.83
CA ARG A 273 9.92 -13.24 -28.44
C ARG A 273 9.73 -11.98 -29.29
N MET A 274 10.37 -10.88 -28.88
CA MET A 274 10.32 -9.60 -29.59
C MET A 274 11.46 -9.39 -30.60
N ARG A 275 12.22 -10.44 -30.95
CA ARG A 275 13.43 -10.33 -31.80
C ARG A 275 13.19 -9.58 -33.11
N ASN A 276 12.05 -9.84 -33.76
CA ASN A 276 11.70 -9.27 -35.07
C ASN A 276 10.73 -8.09 -34.95
N THR A 277 10.60 -7.50 -33.75
CA THR A 277 9.69 -6.39 -33.51
C THR A 277 10.47 -5.22 -32.92
N PRO A 278 10.88 -4.25 -33.75
CA PRO A 278 11.63 -3.11 -33.28
C PRO A 278 10.78 -2.24 -32.36
N GLY A 279 11.41 -1.74 -31.31
CA GLY A 279 10.76 -0.87 -30.33
C GLY A 279 11.59 -0.76 -29.06
N LYS A 280 11.32 0.26 -28.24
CA LYS A 280 11.93 0.47 -26.93
C LYS A 280 11.07 -0.14 -25.85
N TRP A 281 11.69 -0.64 -24.77
CA TRP A 281 10.98 -1.10 -23.59
C TRP A 281 11.16 -0.08 -22.47
N LEU A 282 10.05 0.49 -22.01
CA LEU A 282 10.05 1.61 -21.08
C LEU A 282 9.44 1.18 -19.75
N ALA A 283 10.17 1.43 -18.66
CA ALA A 283 9.76 1.16 -17.29
C ALA A 283 9.72 2.46 -16.48
N GLY A 284 9.40 2.39 -15.18
CA GLY A 284 9.23 3.54 -14.30
C GLY A 284 7.80 3.68 -13.82
N ALA A 285 7.38 4.90 -13.55
CA ALA A 285 6.06 5.24 -13.05
C ALA A 285 5.07 5.54 -14.17
N MET A 286 5.43 6.39 -15.13
CA MET A 286 4.58 6.88 -16.23
C MET A 286 5.39 7.07 -17.54
N PRO A 287 6.06 6.03 -18.07
CA PRO A 287 6.91 6.15 -19.25
C PRO A 287 6.14 6.53 -20.53
N TYR A 288 4.86 6.17 -20.61
CA TYR A 288 3.97 6.45 -21.74
C TYR A 288 2.66 7.07 -21.24
N ASN A 289 2.22 8.15 -21.89
CA ASN A 289 1.04 8.91 -21.49
C ASN A 289 -0.19 8.01 -21.33
N GLY A 290 -0.82 8.07 -20.16
CA GLY A 290 -2.02 7.29 -19.85
C GLY A 290 -1.78 5.89 -19.27
N PHE A 291 -0.52 5.41 -19.18
CA PHE A 291 -0.20 4.12 -18.57
C PHE A 291 0.70 4.28 -17.35
N SER A 292 0.07 4.16 -16.18
CA SER A 292 0.78 3.99 -14.91
C SER A 292 1.33 2.58 -14.82
N LEU A 293 2.59 2.44 -14.43
CA LEU A 293 3.26 1.17 -14.25
C LEU A 293 3.53 0.85 -12.78
N GLY A 294 3.45 -0.43 -12.43
CA GLY A 294 3.70 -0.97 -11.10
C GLY A 294 4.96 -1.82 -11.03
N GLY A 295 5.62 -1.75 -9.87
CA GLY A 295 6.69 -2.66 -9.46
C GLY A 295 6.21 -3.48 -8.26
N HIS A 296 5.15 -4.27 -8.42
CA HIS A 296 4.49 -4.93 -7.29
C HIS A 296 5.42 -5.96 -6.63
N ILE A 297 5.42 -6.00 -5.30
CA ILE A 297 6.21 -6.98 -4.52
C ILE A 297 5.25 -7.81 -3.69
N HIS A 298 5.37 -9.14 -3.77
CA HIS A 298 4.57 -10.08 -3.00
C HIS A 298 5.38 -10.59 -1.83
N PHE A 299 4.75 -10.70 -0.67
CA PHE A 299 5.32 -11.24 0.54
C PHE A 299 4.49 -12.43 1.00
N SER A 300 5.15 -13.57 1.18
CA SER A 300 4.60 -14.77 1.81
C SER A 300 5.32 -15.07 3.12
N GLY A 301 4.65 -15.78 4.03
CA GLY A 301 5.16 -16.02 5.38
C GLY A 301 4.93 -14.87 6.37
N ILE A 302 4.29 -13.79 5.93
CA ILE A 302 3.99 -12.61 6.77
C ILE A 302 2.69 -11.93 6.33
N HIS A 303 1.97 -11.33 7.28
CA HIS A 303 0.68 -10.66 7.04
C HIS A 303 0.82 -9.14 7.12
N PRO A 304 0.13 -8.38 6.23
CA PRO A 304 0.21 -6.94 6.23
C PRO A 304 -0.59 -6.36 7.40
N ASN A 305 -0.04 -5.30 7.97
CA ASN A 305 -0.68 -4.47 8.97
C ASN A 305 -0.30 -3.01 8.69
N PHE A 306 -0.99 -2.03 9.28
CA PHE A 306 -0.75 -0.63 8.98
C PHE A 306 0.65 -0.14 9.39
N LYS A 307 1.22 -0.68 10.48
CA LYS A 307 2.57 -0.32 10.92
C LYS A 307 3.61 -0.76 9.89
N MET A 308 3.46 -1.96 9.35
CA MET A 308 4.32 -2.49 8.28
C MET A 308 4.16 -1.75 6.96
N LEU A 309 2.92 -1.45 6.55
CA LEU A 309 2.67 -0.66 5.34
C LEU A 309 3.25 0.74 5.46
N ARG A 310 3.14 1.39 6.63
CA ARG A 310 3.81 2.67 6.91
C ARG A 310 5.32 2.54 6.85
N ALA A 311 5.90 1.46 7.36
CA ALA A 311 7.34 1.25 7.25
C ALA A 311 7.79 1.09 5.78
N LEU A 312 7.06 0.32 4.97
CA LEU A 312 7.31 0.23 3.52
C LEU A 312 7.15 1.59 2.82
N ASP A 313 6.10 2.33 3.14
CA ASP A 313 5.86 3.65 2.55
C ASP A 313 6.97 4.65 2.91
N ASN A 314 7.37 4.68 4.17
CA ASN A 314 8.42 5.59 4.65
C ASN A 314 9.80 5.17 4.14
N TYR A 315 10.21 3.91 4.32
CA TYR A 315 11.60 3.49 4.07
C TYR A 315 11.87 3.00 2.64
N LEU A 316 10.83 2.85 1.82
CA LEU A 316 10.98 2.41 0.43
C LEU A 316 10.30 3.35 -0.55
N SER A 317 8.99 3.55 -0.46
CA SER A 317 8.26 4.35 -1.46
C SER A 317 8.65 5.82 -1.44
N LEU A 318 8.81 6.41 -0.25
CA LEU A 318 9.17 7.82 -0.11
C LEU A 318 10.59 8.10 -0.65
N PRO A 319 11.66 7.37 -0.25
CA PRO A 319 13.00 7.54 -0.82
C PRO A 319 13.05 7.36 -2.34
N LEU A 320 12.26 6.47 -2.91
CA LEU A 320 12.22 6.30 -4.37
C LEU A 320 11.73 7.56 -5.11
N VAL A 321 10.91 8.41 -4.48
CA VAL A 321 10.49 9.67 -5.12
C VAL A 321 11.69 10.58 -5.39
N ALA A 322 12.74 10.54 -4.57
CA ALA A 322 13.94 11.37 -4.75
C ALA A 322 14.65 11.12 -6.09
N VAL A 323 14.51 9.91 -6.63
CA VAL A 323 15.14 9.49 -7.90
C VAL A 323 14.13 9.16 -9.00
N GLU A 324 12.82 9.27 -8.71
CA GLU A 324 11.75 9.04 -9.67
C GLU A 324 11.74 10.11 -10.76
N ASP A 325 11.36 9.78 -12.00
CA ASP A 325 11.11 10.77 -13.04
C ASP A 325 9.96 11.72 -12.66
N GLU A 326 10.03 12.99 -13.06
CA GLU A 326 9.00 14.00 -12.75
C GLU A 326 7.59 13.61 -13.21
N ARG A 327 7.47 12.78 -14.25
CA ARG A 327 6.19 12.25 -14.72
C ARG A 327 5.52 11.33 -13.70
N GLY A 328 6.29 10.75 -12.79
CA GLY A 328 5.80 9.77 -11.81
C GLY A 328 4.76 10.33 -10.84
N LYS A 329 4.76 11.64 -10.56
CA LYS A 329 3.70 12.28 -9.77
C LYS A 329 2.30 12.06 -10.34
N ASN A 330 2.17 11.95 -11.67
CA ASN A 330 0.89 11.73 -12.35
C ASN A 330 0.32 10.32 -12.14
N ARG A 331 1.12 9.38 -11.63
CA ARG A 331 0.63 8.05 -11.21
C ARG A 331 -0.31 8.19 -10.01
N ARG A 332 -0.02 9.14 -9.12
CA ARG A 332 -0.66 9.32 -7.81
C ARG A 332 -1.76 10.40 -7.87
N PRO A 333 -2.81 10.34 -7.02
CA PRO A 333 -3.12 9.30 -6.02
C PRO A 333 -3.97 8.14 -6.59
N LYS A 334 -4.18 8.08 -7.92
CA LYS A 334 -5.03 7.06 -8.53
C LYS A 334 -4.41 5.67 -8.46
N TYR A 335 -3.13 5.58 -8.79
CA TYR A 335 -2.26 4.42 -8.62
C TYR A 335 -1.07 4.78 -7.75
N GLY A 336 -0.46 3.81 -7.08
CA GLY A 336 0.72 4.12 -6.26
C GLY A 336 0.43 5.02 -5.07
N PHE A 337 -0.76 4.96 -4.50
CA PHE A 337 -1.06 5.72 -3.28
C PHE A 337 -0.43 5.04 -2.07
N LEU A 338 -0.22 5.81 -1.01
CA LEU A 338 0.32 5.32 0.25
C LEU A 338 -0.59 4.23 0.84
N GLY A 339 0.02 3.12 1.25
CA GLY A 339 -0.69 1.97 1.82
C GLY A 339 -1.50 1.18 0.79
N ASP A 340 -1.16 1.23 -0.50
CA ASP A 340 -1.79 0.36 -1.51
C ASP A 340 -1.26 -1.08 -1.37
N PHE A 341 -2.17 -1.99 -1.03
CA PHE A 341 -1.86 -3.41 -0.89
C PHE A 341 -3.06 -4.27 -1.30
N ARG A 342 -2.79 -5.56 -1.54
CA ARG A 342 -3.80 -6.58 -1.83
C ARG A 342 -3.45 -7.90 -1.16
N TYR A 343 -4.41 -8.53 -0.49
CA TYR A 343 -4.22 -9.90 -0.01
C TYR A 343 -4.15 -10.90 -1.17
N GLN A 344 -3.26 -11.89 -1.03
CA GLN A 344 -3.12 -12.97 -2.00
C GLN A 344 -3.87 -14.23 -1.53
N TYR A 345 -4.50 -14.95 -2.47
CA TYR A 345 -5.27 -16.17 -2.17
C TYR A 345 -4.41 -17.27 -1.52
N HIS A 346 -3.15 -17.39 -1.94
CA HIS A 346 -2.20 -18.37 -1.44
C HIS A 346 -1.53 -17.97 -0.11
N GLY A 347 -2.04 -16.93 0.54
CA GLY A 347 -1.47 -16.36 1.77
C GLY A 347 -0.53 -15.19 1.49
N GLY A 348 -0.33 -14.35 2.50
CA GLY A 348 0.50 -13.14 2.37
C GLY A 348 -0.19 -11.98 1.66
N PHE A 349 0.60 -11.08 1.09
CA PHE A 349 0.10 -9.86 0.45
C PHE A 349 1.02 -9.32 -0.63
N GLU A 350 0.45 -8.50 -1.50
CA GLU A 350 1.12 -7.73 -2.53
C GLU A 350 1.14 -6.26 -2.13
N TYR A 351 2.31 -5.66 -2.13
CA TYR A 351 2.53 -4.22 -1.95
C TYR A 351 2.59 -3.53 -3.32
N ARG A 352 1.80 -2.47 -3.48
CA ARG A 352 1.43 -1.93 -4.80
C ARG A 352 1.77 -0.44 -4.99
N THR A 353 2.34 0.17 -3.96
CA THR A 353 2.65 1.60 -3.96
C THR A 353 3.79 1.96 -4.92
N LEU A 354 4.75 1.06 -5.16
CA LEU A 354 5.96 1.37 -5.94
C LEU A 354 5.69 1.52 -7.46
N PRO A 355 6.37 2.45 -8.15
CA PRO A 355 6.45 2.43 -9.61
C PRO A 355 7.25 1.21 -10.09
N SER A 356 7.27 0.94 -11.39
CA SER A 356 8.11 -0.12 -11.94
C SER A 356 9.59 0.21 -11.76
N TRP A 357 10.26 -0.58 -10.91
CA TRP A 357 11.68 -0.46 -10.59
C TRP A 357 12.59 -1.22 -11.58
N LEU A 358 12.06 -1.66 -12.73
CA LEU A 358 12.83 -2.30 -13.82
C LEU A 358 13.77 -1.34 -14.57
N ILE A 359 13.91 -0.10 -14.11
CA ILE A 359 14.84 0.89 -14.67
C ILE A 359 16.27 0.33 -14.79
N SER A 360 16.76 -0.34 -13.74
CA SER A 360 18.11 -0.90 -13.72
C SER A 360 18.24 -2.12 -12.81
N PRO A 361 19.23 -3.01 -13.05
CA PRO A 361 19.53 -4.11 -12.14
C PRO A 361 19.90 -3.64 -10.72
N THR A 362 20.56 -2.49 -10.57
CA THR A 362 20.94 -1.92 -9.27
C THR A 362 19.71 -1.51 -8.48
N LEU A 363 18.80 -0.76 -9.11
CA LEU A 363 17.54 -0.33 -8.50
C LEU A 363 16.68 -1.54 -8.11
N THR A 364 16.52 -2.49 -9.03
CA THR A 364 15.76 -3.73 -8.80
C THR A 364 16.28 -4.53 -7.61
N LYS A 365 17.60 -4.74 -7.50
CA LYS A 365 18.20 -5.43 -6.36
C LYS A 365 17.97 -4.66 -5.06
N GLY A 366 18.23 -3.36 -5.09
CA GLY A 366 18.05 -2.45 -3.97
C GLY A 366 16.65 -2.51 -3.40
N VAL A 367 15.65 -2.34 -4.27
CA VAL A 367 14.23 -2.34 -3.91
C VAL A 367 13.82 -3.68 -3.28
N LEU A 368 14.13 -4.81 -3.91
CA LEU A 368 13.72 -6.13 -3.39
C LEU A 368 14.39 -6.46 -2.05
N VAL A 369 15.67 -6.13 -1.91
CA VAL A 369 16.41 -6.35 -0.66
C VAL A 369 15.89 -5.42 0.45
N ALA A 370 15.75 -4.12 0.18
CA ALA A 370 15.25 -3.16 1.14
C ALA A 370 13.82 -3.52 1.58
N ALA A 371 12.94 -3.87 0.64
CA ALA A 371 11.58 -4.30 0.95
C ALA A 371 11.54 -5.48 1.93
N LYS A 372 12.40 -6.48 1.71
CA LYS A 372 12.51 -7.65 2.60
C LYS A 372 13.05 -7.27 3.99
N LEU A 373 14.11 -6.46 4.03
CA LEU A 373 14.72 -5.99 5.27
C LEU A 373 13.72 -5.19 6.11
N ILE A 374 13.00 -4.26 5.46
CA ILE A 374 11.97 -3.42 6.08
C ILE A 374 10.85 -4.28 6.65
N VAL A 375 10.29 -5.22 5.88
CA VAL A 375 9.17 -6.05 6.34
C VAL A 375 9.56 -6.98 7.48
N ALA A 376 10.80 -7.47 7.52
CA ALA A 376 11.29 -8.28 8.63
C ALA A 376 11.54 -7.48 9.93
N ASN A 377 11.91 -6.20 9.79
CA ASN A 377 12.38 -5.36 10.89
C ASN A 377 11.46 -4.17 11.20
N TYR A 378 10.30 -4.05 10.56
CA TYR A 378 9.39 -2.91 10.74
C TYR A 378 9.03 -2.55 12.19
N PRO A 379 8.99 -3.48 13.18
CA PRO A 379 8.67 -3.10 14.56
C PRO A 379 9.76 -2.25 15.22
N THR A 380 10.99 -2.25 14.70
CA THR A 380 12.15 -1.54 15.28
C THR A 380 12.42 -0.19 14.60
N LEU A 381 11.86 0.05 13.42
CA LEU A 381 12.08 1.24 12.60
C LEU A 381 11.36 2.47 13.17
N LYS A 382 12.08 3.57 13.36
CA LYS A 382 11.63 4.70 14.20
C LYS A 382 11.08 5.89 13.41
N HIS A 383 11.58 6.13 12.21
CA HIS A 383 11.20 7.27 11.39
C HIS A 383 9.83 7.05 10.73
N ASN A 384 8.97 8.06 10.81
CA ASN A 384 7.66 8.06 10.19
C ASN A 384 7.30 9.47 9.66
N PRO A 385 8.11 10.05 8.75
CA PRO A 385 7.83 11.38 8.20
C PRO A 385 6.46 11.48 7.53
N LEU A 386 5.95 10.41 6.92
CA LEU A 386 4.60 10.37 6.31
C LEU A 386 3.45 10.46 7.32
N ALA A 387 3.73 10.45 8.63
CA ALA A 387 2.75 10.88 9.61
C ALA A 387 2.31 12.33 9.35
N GLU A 388 3.23 13.19 8.91
CA GLU A 388 2.98 14.61 8.74
C GLU A 388 2.31 14.91 7.39
N PHE A 389 1.23 15.68 7.43
CA PHE A 389 0.44 16.02 6.24
C PHE A 389 1.31 16.67 5.15
N THR A 390 2.26 17.52 5.54
CA THR A 390 3.14 18.22 4.60
C THR A 390 4.13 17.28 3.89
N MET A 391 4.43 16.12 4.47
CA MET A 391 5.25 15.08 3.82
C MET A 391 4.40 14.18 2.92
N GLN A 392 3.14 13.92 3.29
CA GLN A 392 2.20 13.29 2.37
C GLN A 392 2.01 14.16 1.12
N GLN A 393 1.87 15.48 1.27
CA GLN A 393 1.82 16.41 0.14
C GLN A 393 3.08 16.32 -0.73
N ALA A 394 4.27 16.27 -0.10
CA ALA A 394 5.53 16.13 -0.83
C ALA A 394 5.57 14.84 -1.67
N TYR A 395 5.12 13.72 -1.11
CA TYR A 395 5.02 12.44 -1.81
C TYR A 395 4.08 12.52 -3.03
N TYR A 396 2.87 13.07 -2.84
CA TYR A 396 1.88 13.18 -3.91
C TYR A 396 2.28 14.19 -4.99
N ALA A 397 2.95 15.28 -4.62
CA ALA A 397 3.45 16.29 -5.54
C ALA A 397 4.74 15.88 -6.27
N GLY A 398 5.45 14.86 -5.79
CA GLY A 398 6.78 14.51 -6.28
C GLY A 398 7.86 15.52 -5.86
N ASN A 399 7.72 16.15 -4.69
CA ASN A 399 8.69 17.14 -4.22
C ASN A 399 9.96 16.45 -3.71
N LYS A 400 10.96 16.33 -4.60
CA LYS A 400 12.23 15.64 -4.33
C LYS A 400 13.08 16.34 -3.30
N GLU A 401 13.17 17.66 -3.37
CA GLU A 401 14.02 18.46 -2.48
C GLU A 401 13.65 18.22 -1.01
N LYS A 402 12.36 18.31 -0.70
CA LYS A 402 11.86 18.07 0.66
C LYS A 402 12.07 16.64 1.13
N ILE A 403 12.08 15.67 0.21
CA ILE A 403 12.25 14.25 0.53
C ILE A 403 13.72 13.89 0.71
N ALA A 404 14.60 14.39 -0.15
CA ALA A 404 16.03 14.07 -0.17
C ALA A 404 16.70 14.36 1.18
N GLY A 405 16.36 15.49 1.82
CA GLY A 405 16.90 15.86 3.15
C GLY A 405 16.55 14.91 4.29
N LEU A 406 15.62 13.95 4.09
CA LEU A 406 15.24 12.96 5.10
C LEU A 406 15.78 11.56 4.79
N VAL A 407 16.25 11.29 3.58
CA VAL A 407 16.64 9.94 3.15
C VAL A 407 17.79 9.41 4.00
N GLU A 408 18.79 10.24 4.30
CA GLU A 408 19.96 9.84 5.08
C GLU A 408 19.58 9.38 6.49
N SER A 409 18.83 10.19 7.26
CA SER A 409 18.45 9.85 8.63
C SER A 409 17.61 8.57 8.72
N MET A 410 16.72 8.37 7.75
CA MET A 410 15.95 7.13 7.64
C MET A 410 16.84 5.94 7.28
N TRP A 411 17.81 6.13 6.39
CA TRP A 411 18.69 5.04 5.98
C TRP A 411 19.64 4.59 7.09
N GLU A 412 20.03 5.50 8.00
CA GLU A 412 20.81 5.15 9.19
C GLU A 412 20.10 4.15 10.12
N ASP A 413 18.77 4.17 10.19
CA ASP A 413 18.04 3.11 10.91
C ASP A 413 18.22 1.74 10.25
N LEU A 414 18.23 1.68 8.90
CA LEU A 414 18.42 0.43 8.18
C LEU A 414 19.84 -0.11 8.34
N LYS A 415 20.87 0.76 8.27
CA LYS A 415 22.28 0.36 8.46
C LYS A 415 22.55 -0.27 9.83
N LYS A 416 21.80 0.12 10.86
CA LYS A 416 21.92 -0.41 12.23
C LYS A 416 21.33 -1.82 12.39
N LEU A 417 20.55 -2.30 11.43
CA LEU A 417 19.98 -3.64 11.49
C LEU A 417 21.07 -4.70 11.26
N GLU A 418 21.09 -5.76 12.08
CA GLU A 418 22.02 -6.88 11.91
C GLU A 418 21.89 -7.53 10.52
N ASP A 419 20.63 -7.69 10.08
CA ASP A 419 20.25 -8.24 8.79
C ASP A 419 20.78 -7.43 7.59
N TYR A 420 21.14 -6.15 7.78
CA TYR A 420 21.70 -5.30 6.73
C TYR A 420 22.99 -5.90 6.15
N LYS A 421 23.82 -6.48 7.02
CA LYS A 421 25.13 -7.06 6.66
C LYS A 421 25.01 -8.17 5.61
N ILE A 422 23.91 -8.92 5.61
CA ILE A 422 23.65 -10.01 4.66
C ILE A 422 23.61 -9.50 3.21
N TYR A 423 23.11 -8.27 3.01
CA TYR A 423 22.92 -7.68 1.69
C TYR A 423 23.59 -6.31 1.53
N GLN A 424 24.56 -6.00 2.38
CA GLN A 424 25.20 -4.69 2.49
C GLN A 424 25.61 -4.13 1.13
N LYS A 425 26.31 -4.92 0.30
CA LYS A 425 26.74 -4.50 -1.04
C LYS A 425 25.60 -3.94 -1.91
N TYR A 426 24.43 -4.58 -1.86
CA TYR A 426 23.27 -4.16 -2.65
C TYR A 426 22.58 -2.94 -2.05
N LEU A 427 22.46 -2.91 -0.72
CA LEU A 427 21.87 -1.79 0.01
C LEU A 427 22.72 -0.52 -0.07
N ASP A 428 24.05 -0.62 0.03
CA ASP A 428 24.98 0.50 -0.13
C ASP A 428 24.93 1.07 -1.55
N SER A 429 24.82 0.20 -2.55
CA SER A 429 24.69 0.63 -3.95
C SER A 429 23.33 1.28 -4.22
N PHE A 430 22.28 0.78 -3.60
CA PHE A 430 20.96 1.39 -3.68
C PHE A 430 20.91 2.72 -2.95
N TYR A 431 21.51 2.82 -1.76
CA TYR A 431 21.64 4.05 -0.99
C TYR A 431 22.32 5.15 -1.80
N ARG A 432 23.51 4.86 -2.33
CA ARG A 432 24.25 5.79 -3.19
C ARG A 432 23.44 6.24 -4.39
N TYR A 433 22.60 5.37 -4.94
CA TYR A 433 21.71 5.73 -6.04
C TYR A 433 20.58 6.66 -5.58
N ILE A 434 19.86 6.34 -4.49
CA ILE A 434 18.75 7.17 -4.01
C ILE A 434 19.19 8.54 -3.45
N THR A 435 20.47 8.68 -3.09
CA THR A 435 21.07 9.94 -2.63
C THR A 435 21.96 10.63 -3.68
N SER A 436 21.99 10.17 -4.93
CA SER A 436 22.87 10.75 -5.95
C SER A 436 22.42 12.13 -6.43
N GLY A 437 21.15 12.49 -6.19
CA GLY A 437 20.51 13.66 -6.79
C GLY A 437 20.08 13.44 -8.25
N GLU A 438 20.34 12.26 -8.82
CA GLU A 438 19.93 11.91 -10.17
C GLU A 438 18.49 11.39 -10.22
N ALA A 439 17.74 11.76 -11.25
CA ALA A 439 16.47 11.11 -11.57
C ALA A 439 16.67 10.08 -12.69
N TRP A 440 15.98 8.94 -12.63
CA TRP A 440 15.92 8.05 -13.78
C TRP A 440 15.14 8.67 -14.94
N ASP A 441 15.51 8.33 -16.17
CA ASP A 441 14.77 8.74 -17.37
C ASP A 441 13.93 7.59 -17.91
N GLU A 442 12.60 7.72 -17.79
CA GLU A 442 11.64 6.71 -18.24
C GLU A 442 11.49 6.63 -19.78
N ARG A 443 12.20 7.47 -20.54
CA ARG A 443 12.27 7.40 -22.02
C ARG A 443 13.36 6.45 -22.51
N GLN A 444 14.25 6.02 -21.61
CA GLN A 444 15.33 5.10 -21.96
C GLN A 444 14.80 3.69 -22.12
N ASP A 445 15.37 3.00 -23.09
CA ASP A 445 15.13 1.57 -23.27
C ASP A 445 15.83 0.80 -22.14
N LEU A 446 15.04 0.21 -21.24
CA LEU A 446 15.54 -0.50 -20.06
C LEU A 446 16.54 -1.60 -20.44
N ARG A 447 16.41 -2.18 -21.64
CA ARG A 447 17.29 -3.26 -22.12
C ARG A 447 18.75 -2.83 -22.20
N LYS A 448 19.02 -1.53 -22.42
CA LYS A 448 20.40 -0.99 -22.45
C LYS A 448 21.10 -1.22 -21.12
N VAL A 449 20.46 -0.81 -20.03
CA VAL A 449 21.03 -0.88 -18.67
C VAL A 449 21.08 -2.32 -18.18
N TRP A 450 20.09 -3.13 -18.55
CA TRP A 450 20.05 -4.55 -18.24
C TRP A 450 20.94 -5.43 -19.15
N ARG A 451 21.55 -4.86 -20.20
CA ARG A 451 22.35 -5.58 -21.21
C ARG A 451 21.59 -6.71 -21.90
N ILE A 452 20.30 -6.51 -22.12
CA ILE A 452 19.40 -7.43 -22.83
C ILE A 452 19.51 -7.15 -24.34
N PRO A 453 19.43 -8.17 -25.22
CA PRO A 453 19.41 -7.97 -26.66
C PRO A 453 18.43 -6.86 -27.10
N PRO A 454 18.84 -5.98 -28.03
CA PRO A 454 20.06 -6.06 -28.84
C PRO A 454 21.34 -5.50 -28.18
N TYR A 455 21.30 -5.06 -26.92
CA TYR A 455 22.41 -4.34 -26.25
C TYR A 455 23.43 -5.23 -25.52
N HIS A 456 23.33 -6.55 -25.67
CA HIS A 456 24.34 -7.50 -25.21
C HIS A 456 25.65 -7.25 -25.99
N ARG A 457 26.77 -6.98 -25.31
CA ARG A 457 28.10 -7.07 -25.97
C ARG A 457 28.35 -8.52 -26.36
N ARG A 458 28.40 -8.83 -27.67
CA ARG A 458 29.08 -10.06 -28.12
C ARG A 458 30.49 -9.98 -27.58
N LYS A 459 30.90 -10.96 -26.76
CA LYS A 459 32.33 -11.28 -26.66
C LYS A 459 32.75 -11.51 -28.11
N GLN A 460 33.64 -10.67 -28.64
CA GLN A 460 34.40 -11.06 -29.82
C GLN A 460 35.05 -12.39 -29.45
N ALA A 461 34.72 -13.42 -30.23
CA ALA A 461 35.29 -14.75 -30.07
C ALA A 461 36.77 -14.70 -30.41
#